data_AF-A0A7C3KRE8-F1
#
_entry.id   AF-A0A7C3KRE8-F1
#
_cell.length_a   1.000
_cell.length_b   1.000
_cell.length_c   1.000
_cell.angle_alpha   90.00
_cell.angle_beta   90.00
_cell.angle_gamma   90.00
#
_symmetry.space_group_name_H-M   'P 1'
#
loop_
_entity.id
_entity.type
_entity.pdbx_description
1 polymer ?
#
loop_
_entity_poly.entity_id
_entity_poly.type
_entity_poly.pdbx_seq_one_letter_code
_entity_poly.pdbx_strand_id
1 'polypeptide(L)'
;MTAAEKITRKKQRKEKTAFWIFRLVSFSVVGILGLILYFIFIRGAEAISWDFLTKMPEEGMTKGGIYPAIIGTLCLVAGSMIFAFPIGVLSGIYINEYARDGIIKRFITVMTNNLAGIPSIVFGLFGMA
;
A
#
# COMPACT_ATOMS: atom_id res chain seq x y z
N MET A 1 -45.40 18.16 19.41
CA MET A 1 -44.17 17.44 19.00
C MET A 1 -44.23 16.03 19.55
N THR A 2 -44.43 15.05 18.69
CA THR A 2 -44.65 13.63 19.04
C THR A 2 -43.36 12.99 19.55
N ALA A 3 -43.47 11.98 20.43
CA ALA A 3 -42.33 11.28 21.03
C ALA A 3 -41.34 10.72 19.98
N ALA A 4 -41.83 10.39 18.78
CA ALA A 4 -41.03 9.97 17.64
C ALA A 4 -40.01 11.03 17.17
N GLU A 5 -40.37 12.32 17.14
CA GLU A 5 -39.47 13.40 16.69
C GLU A 5 -38.29 13.61 17.67
N LYS A 6 -38.53 13.44 18.97
CA LYS A 6 -37.49 13.56 20.01
C LYS A 6 -36.48 12.41 19.94
N ILE A 7 -36.94 11.19 19.63
CA ILE A 7 -36.08 10.01 19.47
C ILE A 7 -35.20 10.16 18.22
N THR A 8 -35.76 10.60 17.10
CA THR A 8 -35.02 10.85 15.85
C THR A 8 -33.96 11.95 16.01
N ARG A 9 -34.26 13.07 16.69
CA ARG A 9 -33.27 14.14 16.95
C ARG A 9 -32.12 13.71 17.87
N LYS A 10 -32.38 12.89 18.91
CA LYS A 10 -31.31 12.35 19.77
C LYS A 10 -30.39 11.39 19.00
N LYS A 11 -30.94 10.58 18.10
CA LYS A 11 -30.18 9.66 17.25
C LYS A 11 -29.31 10.42 16.24
N GLN A 12 -29.88 11.41 15.55
CA GLN A 12 -29.16 12.26 14.59
C GLN A 12 -28.04 13.10 15.23
N ARG A 13 -28.21 13.56 16.48
CA ARG A 13 -27.17 14.33 17.19
C ARG A 13 -26.00 13.44 17.62
N LYS A 14 -26.25 12.21 18.06
CA LYS A 14 -25.20 11.23 18.38
C LYS A 14 -24.43 10.79 17.12
N GLU A 15 -25.15 10.57 16.03
CA GLU A 15 -24.58 10.26 14.72
C GLU A 15 -23.70 11.42 14.20
N LYS A 16 -24.19 12.66 14.26
CA LYS A 16 -23.43 13.85 13.85
C LYS A 16 -22.18 14.07 14.70
N THR A 17 -22.24 13.84 16.01
CA THR A 17 -21.05 13.90 16.88
C THR A 17 -20.04 12.81 16.52
N ALA A 18 -20.50 11.57 16.28
CA ALA A 18 -19.63 10.48 15.85
C ALA A 18 -18.93 10.82 14.52
N PHE A 19 -19.67 11.29 13.52
CA PHE A 19 -19.11 11.73 12.24
C PHE A 19 -18.10 12.87 12.38
N TRP A 20 -18.32 13.83 13.28
CA TRP A 20 -17.35 14.90 13.55
C TRP A 20 -16.06 14.37 14.19
N ILE A 21 -16.16 13.43 15.13
CA ILE A 21 -14.99 12.78 15.73
C ILE A 21 -14.19 12.02 14.67
N PHE A 22 -14.86 11.17 13.88
CA PHE A 22 -14.18 10.44 12.79
C PHE A 22 -13.50 11.38 11.81
N ARG A 23 -14.16 12.48 11.42
CA ARG A 23 -13.60 13.47 10.51
C ARG A 23 -12.38 14.17 11.09
N LEU A 24 -12.40 14.54 12.38
CA LEU A 24 -11.23 15.14 13.05
C LEU A 24 -10.06 14.16 13.13
N VAL A 25 -10.31 12.89 13.45
CA VAL A 25 -9.27 11.84 13.47
C VAL A 25 -8.70 11.60 12.07
N SER A 26 -9.54 11.55 11.03
CA SER A 26 -9.04 11.44 9.66
C SER A 26 -8.17 12.64 9.25
N PHE A 27 -8.58 13.86 9.61
CA PHE A 27 -7.78 15.05 9.35
C PHE A 27 -6.46 15.07 10.14
N SER A 28 -6.44 14.57 11.37
CA SER A 28 -5.20 14.49 12.14
C SER A 28 -4.22 13.48 11.53
N VAL A 29 -4.69 12.31 11.09
CA VAL A 29 -3.85 11.31 10.40
C VAL A 29 -3.25 11.89 9.12
N VAL A 30 -4.07 12.53 8.28
CA VAL A 30 -3.60 13.18 7.04
C VAL A 30 -2.65 14.33 7.36
N GLY A 31 -2.92 15.11 8.41
CA GLY A 31 -2.04 16.17 8.87
C GLY A 31 -0.67 15.66 9.32
N ILE A 32 -0.63 14.60 10.13
CA ILE A 32 0.61 13.95 10.57
C ILE A 32 1.39 13.40 9.37
N LEU A 33 0.71 12.72 8.44
CA LEU A 33 1.34 12.24 7.20
C LEU A 33 1.95 13.41 6.41
N GLY A 34 1.20 14.50 6.26
CA GLY A 34 1.67 15.73 5.60
C GLY A 34 2.91 16.31 6.27
N LEU A 35 2.95 16.35 7.61
CA LEU A 35 4.12 16.81 8.37
C LEU A 35 5.34 15.90 8.16
N ILE A 36 5.15 14.58 8.18
CA ILE A 36 6.23 13.61 7.92
C ILE A 36 6.77 13.81 6.50
N LEU A 37 5.90 13.90 5.49
CA LEU A 37 6.31 14.12 4.10
C LEU A 37 7.02 15.46 3.93
N TYR A 38 6.51 16.52 4.55
CA TYR A 38 7.14 17.84 4.55
C TYR A 38 8.55 17.81 5.15
N PHE A 39 8.70 17.16 6.31
CA PHE A 39 9.99 17.01 6.98
C PHE A 39 10.99 16.21 6.13
N ILE A 40 10.54 15.08 5.55
CA ILE A 40 11.35 14.25 4.66
C ILE A 40 11.77 15.04 3.42
N PHE A 41 10.88 15.82 2.82
CA PHE A 41 11.18 16.57 1.61
C PHE A 41 12.24 17.63 1.85
N ILE A 42 12.10 18.47 2.88
CA ILE A 42 13.04 19.55 3.14
C ILE A 42 14.42 19.01 3.53
N ARG A 43 14.48 18.05 4.46
CA ARG A 43 15.76 17.50 4.92
C ARG A 43 16.39 16.53 3.92
N GLY A 44 15.55 15.81 3.17
CA GLY A 44 15.98 14.85 2.17
C GLY A 44 16.51 15.55 0.92
N ALA A 45 15.90 16.65 0.47
CA ALA A 45 16.34 17.36 -0.73
C ALA A 45 17.80 17.84 -0.63
N GLU A 46 18.22 18.33 0.54
CA GLU A 46 19.62 18.73 0.78
C GLU A 46 20.61 17.56 0.75
N ALA A 47 20.15 16.34 1.06
CA ALA A 47 20.99 15.14 1.06
C ALA A 47 21.11 14.48 -0.33
N ILE A 48 20.23 14.82 -1.29
CA ILE A 48 20.26 14.25 -2.63
C ILE A 48 21.41 14.87 -3.42
N SER A 49 22.44 14.07 -3.63
CA SER A 49 23.60 14.41 -4.47
C SER A 49 23.93 13.24 -5.39
N TRP A 50 24.74 13.51 -6.42
CA TRP A 50 25.23 12.45 -7.30
C TRP A 50 26.04 11.39 -6.54
N ASP A 51 26.82 11.84 -5.56
CA ASP A 51 27.58 10.97 -4.66
C ASP A 51 26.66 10.08 -3.82
N PHE A 52 25.56 10.63 -3.30
CA PHE A 52 24.57 9.85 -2.55
C PHE A 52 23.94 8.73 -3.40
N LEU A 53 23.73 8.96 -4.70
CA LEU A 53 23.14 7.95 -5.59
C LEU A 53 24.12 6.86 -6.03
N THR A 54 25.41 7.18 -6.14
CA THR A 54 26.41 6.33 -6.81
C THR A 54 27.43 5.68 -5.87
N LYS A 55 27.62 6.22 -4.66
CA LYS A 55 28.57 5.66 -3.70
C LYS A 55 27.98 4.47 -2.93
N MET A 56 28.89 3.66 -2.38
CA MET A 56 28.53 2.62 -1.42
C MET A 56 28.15 3.23 -0.07
N PRO A 57 27.30 2.54 0.72
CA PRO A 57 26.97 2.99 2.05
C PRO A 57 28.15 2.79 3.00
N GLU A 58 28.28 3.71 3.94
CA GLU A 58 29.30 3.71 4.98
C GLU A 58 28.62 3.80 6.36
N GLU A 59 29.33 3.41 7.41
CA GLU A 59 28.86 3.49 8.80
C GLU A 59 27.41 2.97 9.00
N GLY A 60 27.09 1.81 8.41
CA GLY A 60 25.77 1.19 8.56
C GLY A 60 24.63 2.01 7.96
N MET A 61 24.82 2.57 6.76
CA MET A 61 23.85 3.41 6.02
C MET A 61 23.63 4.81 6.62
N THR A 62 24.41 5.21 7.61
CA THR A 62 24.32 6.57 8.18
C THR A 62 25.11 7.60 7.36
N LYS A 63 26.06 7.14 6.53
CA LYS A 63 26.85 7.94 5.59
C LYS A 63 27.03 7.19 4.27
N GLY A 64 27.67 7.84 3.30
CA GLY A 64 27.90 7.28 1.96
C GLY A 64 26.68 7.39 1.06
N GLY A 65 26.52 6.43 0.15
CA GLY A 65 25.44 6.40 -0.83
C GLY A 65 24.54 5.17 -0.77
N ILE A 66 23.50 5.18 -1.60
CA ILE A 66 22.46 4.14 -1.67
C ILE A 66 22.55 3.26 -2.92
N TYR A 67 23.68 3.30 -3.63
CA TYR A 67 23.85 2.62 -4.91
C TYR A 67 23.48 1.13 -4.88
N PRO A 68 23.95 0.32 -3.90
CA PRO A 68 23.58 -1.10 -3.82
C PRO A 68 22.09 -1.32 -3.58
N ALA A 69 21.41 -0.41 -2.88
CA ALA A 69 19.97 -0.51 -2.64
C ALA A 69 19.18 -0.25 -3.94
N ILE A 70 19.62 0.71 -4.76
CA ILE A 70 19.00 0.99 -6.06
C ILE A 70 19.17 -0.22 -6.99
N ILE A 71 20.41 -0.65 -7.21
CA ILE A 71 20.69 -1.77 -8.12
C ILE A 71 20.08 -3.07 -7.59
N GLY A 72 20.17 -3.35 -6.29
CA GLY A 72 19.56 -4.51 -5.66
C GLY A 72 18.05 -4.54 -5.86
N THR A 73 17.36 -3.41 -5.68
CA THR A 73 15.92 -3.30 -5.93
C THR A 73 15.59 -3.55 -7.40
N LEU A 74 16.34 -2.94 -8.32
CA LEU A 74 16.12 -3.13 -9.77
C LEU A 74 16.32 -4.59 -10.19
N CYS A 75 17.40 -5.22 -9.73
CA CYS A 75 17.69 -6.63 -10.01
C CYS A 75 16.62 -7.55 -9.41
N LEU A 76 16.16 -7.28 -8.19
CA LEU A 76 15.10 -8.05 -7.55
C LEU A 76 13.76 -7.93 -8.30
N VAL A 77 13.38 -6.70 -8.68
CA VAL A 77 12.17 -6.46 -9.47
C VAL A 77 12.28 -7.11 -10.84
N ALA A 78 13.39 -6.90 -11.56
CA ALA A 78 13.60 -7.51 -12.88
C ALA A 78 13.59 -9.05 -12.80
N GLY A 79 14.31 -9.63 -11.84
CA GLY A 79 14.35 -11.06 -11.61
C GLY A 79 12.97 -11.65 -11.29
N SER A 80 12.20 -11.00 -10.43
CA SER A 80 10.83 -11.44 -10.11
C SER A 80 9.89 -11.30 -11.32
N MET A 81 10.01 -10.23 -12.11
CA MET A 81 9.20 -10.01 -13.31
C MET A 81 9.43 -11.08 -14.38
N ILE A 82 10.66 -11.59 -14.56
CA ILE A 82 10.96 -12.65 -15.55
C ILE A 82 10.04 -13.87 -15.38
N PHE A 83 9.70 -14.22 -14.13
CA PHE A 83 8.84 -15.36 -13.84
C PHE A 83 7.38 -14.94 -13.63
N ALA A 84 7.15 -13.92 -12.81
CA ALA A 84 5.80 -13.51 -12.42
C ALA A 84 5.01 -12.91 -13.59
N PHE A 85 5.66 -12.13 -14.45
CA PHE A 85 4.98 -11.43 -15.54
C PHE A 85 4.44 -12.41 -16.60
N PRO A 86 5.24 -13.33 -17.20
CA PRO A 86 4.71 -14.27 -18.17
C PRO A 86 3.61 -15.16 -17.59
N ILE A 87 3.82 -15.71 -16.39
CA ILE A 87 2.85 -16.61 -15.75
C ILE A 87 1.55 -15.85 -15.43
N GLY A 88 1.64 -14.64 -14.88
CA GLY A 88 0.48 -13.83 -14.51
C GLY A 88 -0.34 -13.42 -15.73
N VAL A 89 0.31 -12.93 -16.79
CA VAL A 89 -0.36 -12.52 -18.02
C VAL A 89 -1.00 -13.71 -18.73
N LEU A 90 -0.25 -14.81 -18.93
CA LEU A 90 -0.78 -16.01 -19.61
C LEU A 90 -1.93 -16.63 -18.82
N SER A 91 -1.83 -16.70 -17.49
CA SER A 91 -2.90 -17.20 -16.64
C SER A 91 -4.14 -16.30 -16.71
N GLY A 92 -3.95 -14.98 -16.74
CA GLY A 92 -5.03 -14.02 -16.91
C GLY A 92 -5.75 -14.17 -18.26
N ILE A 93 -4.99 -14.31 -19.35
CA ILE A 93 -5.55 -14.55 -20.69
C ILE A 93 -6.31 -15.87 -20.72
N TYR A 94 -5.71 -16.96 -20.22
CA TYR A 94 -6.35 -18.27 -20.20
C TYR A 94 -7.68 -18.26 -19.45
N ILE A 95 -7.72 -17.66 -18.27
CA ILE A 95 -8.93 -17.61 -17.44
C ILE A 95 -10.05 -16.77 -18.08
N ASN A 96 -9.71 -15.68 -18.78
CA ASN A 96 -10.72 -14.81 -19.39
C ASN A 96 -11.21 -15.32 -20.75
N GLU A 97 -10.31 -15.84 -21.58
CA GLU A 97 -10.63 -16.16 -22.99
C GLU A 97 -10.95 -17.64 -23.20
N TYR A 98 -10.23 -18.54 -22.53
CA TYR A 98 -10.29 -19.98 -22.84
C TYR A 98 -11.00 -20.81 -21.75
N ALA A 99 -10.99 -20.36 -20.50
CA ALA A 99 -11.57 -21.11 -19.41
C ALA A 99 -13.11 -21.07 -19.46
N ARG A 100 -13.70 -22.27 -19.56
CA ARG A 100 -15.14 -22.47 -19.46
C ARG A 100 -15.64 -22.09 -18.07
N ASP A 101 -16.87 -21.60 -18.01
CA ASP A 101 -17.51 -21.28 -16.75
C ASP A 101 -17.76 -22.56 -15.94
N GLY A 102 -17.27 -22.56 -14.70
CA GLY A 102 -17.27 -23.73 -13.84
C GLY A 102 -16.62 -23.46 -12.50
N ILE A 103 -16.60 -24.49 -11.65
CA ILE A 103 -16.13 -24.40 -10.26
C ILE A 103 -14.64 -24.01 -10.21
N ILE A 104 -13.82 -24.55 -11.11
CA ILE A 104 -12.38 -24.28 -11.18
C ILE A 104 -12.11 -22.81 -11.50
N LYS A 105 -12.73 -22.27 -12.56
CA LYS A 105 -12.61 -20.85 -12.94
C LYS A 105 -13.04 -19.96 -11.77
N ARG A 106 -14.20 -20.24 -11.17
CA ARG A 106 -14.71 -19.49 -10.01
C ARG A 106 -13.74 -19.54 -8.82
N PHE A 107 -13.19 -20.71 -8.51
CA PHE A 107 -12.23 -20.88 -7.43
C PHE A 107 -10.97 -20.04 -7.65
N ILE A 108 -10.37 -20.14 -8.85
CA ILE A 108 -9.17 -19.37 -9.22
C ILE A 108 -9.46 -17.87 -9.12
N THR A 109 -10.56 -17.39 -9.71
CA THR A 109 -10.94 -15.98 -9.66
C THR A 109 -11.12 -15.48 -8.22
N VAL A 110 -11.76 -16.26 -7.34
CA VAL A 110 -11.92 -15.89 -5.93
C VAL A 110 -10.56 -15.81 -5.23
N MET A 111 -9.68 -16.79 -5.45
CA MET A 111 -8.34 -16.78 -4.84
C MET A 111 -7.48 -15.62 -5.33
N THR A 112 -7.49 -15.33 -6.64
CA THR A 112 -6.79 -14.18 -7.21
C THR A 112 -7.32 -12.86 -6.65
N ASN A 113 -8.65 -12.72 -6.52
CA ASN A 113 -9.25 -11.52 -5.93
C ASN A 113 -8.89 -11.37 -4.46
N ASN A 114 -8.87 -12.46 -3.69
CA ASN A 114 -8.42 -12.44 -2.31
C ASN A 114 -6.94 -12.04 -2.21
N LEU A 115 -6.07 -12.62 -3.04
CA LEU A 115 -4.64 -12.30 -3.06
C LEU A 115 -4.39 -10.83 -3.41
N ALA A 116 -5.11 -10.29 -4.39
CA ALA A 116 -5.04 -8.88 -4.77
C ALA A 116 -5.54 -7.92 -3.67
N GLY A 117 -6.42 -8.41 -2.79
CA GLY A 117 -6.95 -7.65 -1.65
C GLY A 117 -6.09 -7.72 -0.38
N ILE A 118 -5.09 -8.60 -0.31
CA ILE A 118 -4.22 -8.71 0.87
C ILE A 118 -3.30 -7.47 0.96
N PRO A 119 -3.23 -6.80 2.12
CA PRO A 119 -2.31 -5.68 2.30
C PRO A 119 -0.85 -6.10 2.17
N SER A 120 -0.01 -5.27 1.53
CA SER A 120 1.42 -5.56 1.33
C SER A 120 2.19 -5.82 2.64
N ILE A 121 1.78 -5.19 3.74
CA ILE A 121 2.40 -5.38 5.07
C ILE A 121 2.29 -6.83 5.56
N VAL A 122 1.23 -7.53 5.17
CA VAL A 122 1.01 -8.94 5.52
C VAL A 122 2.05 -9.81 4.81
N PHE A 123 2.24 -9.62 3.50
CA PHE A 123 3.28 -10.31 2.74
C PHE A 123 4.69 -10.01 3.28
N GLY A 124 4.94 -8.76 3.69
CA GLY A 124 6.21 -8.37 4.32
C GLY A 124 6.47 -9.11 5.63
N LEU A 125 5.47 -9.27 6.49
CA LEU A 125 5.60 -9.99 7.75
C LEU A 125 5.87 -11.50 7.54
N PHE A 126 5.18 -12.13 6.58
CA PHE A 126 5.40 -13.54 6.27
C PHE A 126 6.78 -13.84 5.67
N GLY A 127 7.39 -12.89 4.96
CA GLY A 127 8.74 -13.05 4.41
C GLY A 127 9.88 -12.90 5.43
N MET A 128 9.59 -12.41 6.65
CA MET A 128 10.57 -12.25 7.73
C MET A 128 10.53 -13.37 8.77
N ALA A 129 9.56 -14.28 8.69
CA ALA A 129 9.42 -15.46 9.55
C ALA A 129 10.13 -16.68 8.93
#